data_AF-A0AAX3V7Q7-F1
#
_entry.id   AF-A0AAX3V7Q7-F1
#
_cell.length_a   1.000
_cell.length_b   1.000
_cell.length_c   1.000
_cell.angle_alpha   90.00
_cell.angle_beta   90.00
_cell.angle_gamma   90.00
#
_symmetry.space_group_name_H-M   'P 1'
#
loop_
_entity.id
_entity.type
_entity.pdbx_description
1 polymer ?
#
loop_
_entity_poly.entity_id
_entity_poly.type
_entity_poly.pdbx_seq_one_letter_code
_entity_poly.pdbx_strand_id
1 'polypeptide(L)'
;MLKIREIRSESGIIPRLAVRWLMIALATIFAFWPTWTKLWQSTASGTAIGYVFALPLLCLVAAVGTDLRRGPELPIHDRETDKIVGCIGLFVALGLQALLLPRFAETYELMHIDVIAAWVFVWSAAVLMFGLRPVNRYWAIWVVPVILAPLHYRAIATEMGGTRFDYSVLMVLVASAATTIAVSRTWRRGAIAFVAATVLGVVVLYVTIQKYPTAPLFAVQLFPALGTAIVVGGAFYLYERRGKSLKPFDRPLRKPSTATSNWTILAVFAAAVLMFFTPLPPTSLTVNVGPPPATADPRLIVPLGWHQIAASEYDWPRRYFGSTSELSRQTIRADTPNPAWDAQMRPRTVQLDVVQVRRPSTLAVYPSKTTYDLENARVSPTVTVELPHGIVAEMYTIVDDALLLTWSNLNFVWTRGDGAAQRVSLISVDNHDPDAYFPEPKPSMASNGSNTLAVLLRGETSTEDTESEYKDLDMLEALARLLVEAQTW
;
A
#
# COMPACT_ATOMS: atom_id res chain seq x y z
N MET A 1 -10.81 4.33 57.85
CA MET A 1 -10.49 5.49 56.98
C MET A 1 -9.44 5.22 55.90
N LEU A 2 -8.39 4.41 56.13
CA LEU A 2 -7.38 4.08 55.09
C LEU A 2 -7.97 3.38 53.84
N LYS A 3 -8.84 2.37 54.02
CA LYS A 3 -9.48 1.63 52.92
C LYS A 3 -10.33 2.51 51.98
N ILE A 4 -10.98 3.55 52.50
CA ILE A 4 -11.81 4.47 51.70
C ILE A 4 -10.92 5.42 50.88
N ARG A 5 -9.73 5.78 51.39
CA ARG A 5 -8.77 6.64 50.71
C ARG A 5 -8.06 5.92 49.56
N GLU A 6 -7.78 4.62 49.71
CA GLU A 6 -7.21 3.78 48.65
C GLU A 6 -8.20 3.57 47.49
N ILE A 7 -9.46 3.26 47.78
CA ILE A 7 -10.54 3.12 46.77
C ILE A 7 -10.77 4.44 46.00
N ARG A 8 -10.67 5.59 46.67
CA ARG A 8 -10.75 6.92 46.03
C ARG A 8 -9.52 7.25 45.18
N SER A 9 -8.37 6.61 45.43
CA SER A 9 -7.13 6.82 44.68
C SER A 9 -7.03 5.94 43.43
N GLU A 10 -7.60 4.73 43.45
CA GLU A 10 -7.66 3.83 42.30
C GLU A 10 -8.74 4.26 41.28
N SER A 11 -9.87 4.78 41.76
CA SER A 11 -10.98 5.28 40.91
C SER A 11 -10.60 6.44 39.98
N GLY A 12 -9.51 7.16 40.27
CA GLY A 12 -9.00 8.24 39.40
C GLY A 12 -7.99 7.80 38.34
N ILE A 13 -7.49 6.56 38.37
CA ILE A 13 -6.42 6.08 37.46
C ILE A 13 -7.00 5.68 36.10
N ILE A 14 -8.06 4.88 36.11
CA ILE A 14 -8.78 4.42 34.91
C ILE A 14 -9.22 5.60 34.03
N PRO A 15 -9.95 6.61 34.55
CA PRO A 15 -10.39 7.72 33.72
C PRO A 15 -9.21 8.54 33.16
N ARG A 16 -8.10 8.70 33.91
CA ARG A 16 -6.91 9.39 33.39
C ARG A 16 -6.24 8.62 32.25
N LEU A 17 -6.10 7.31 32.38
CA LEU A 17 -5.55 6.46 31.31
C LEU A 17 -6.46 6.47 30.08
N ALA A 18 -7.77 6.35 30.28
CA ALA A 18 -8.76 6.39 29.22
C ALA A 18 -8.72 7.73 28.47
N VAL A 19 -8.66 8.86 29.19
CA VAL A 19 -8.55 10.19 28.57
C VAL A 19 -7.26 10.32 27.76
N ARG A 20 -6.11 9.85 28.26
CA ARG A 20 -4.84 9.92 27.50
C ARG A 20 -4.90 9.10 26.21
N TRP A 21 -5.45 7.89 26.25
CA TRP A 21 -5.63 7.08 25.05
C TRP A 21 -6.65 7.68 24.08
N LEU A 22 -7.76 8.22 24.60
CA LEU A 22 -8.76 8.92 23.81
C LEU A 22 -8.16 10.14 23.10
N MET A 23 -7.34 10.92 23.80
CA MET A 23 -6.62 12.06 23.19
C MET A 23 -5.68 11.62 22.07
N ILE A 24 -4.91 10.53 22.26
CA ILE A 24 -4.05 10.00 21.21
C ILE A 24 -4.90 9.55 20.01
N ALA A 25 -5.96 8.77 20.25
CA ALA A 25 -6.83 8.29 19.19
C ALA A 25 -7.48 9.43 18.40
N LEU A 26 -8.02 10.43 19.08
CA LEU A 26 -8.62 11.61 18.44
C LEU A 26 -7.57 12.43 17.68
N ALA A 27 -6.38 12.64 18.27
CA ALA A 27 -5.29 13.34 17.59
C ALA A 27 -4.82 12.60 16.34
N THR A 28 -4.73 11.27 16.36
CA THR A 28 -4.37 10.46 15.19
C THR A 28 -5.45 10.45 14.12
N ILE A 29 -6.73 10.34 14.50
CA ILE A 29 -7.85 10.42 13.55
C ILE A 29 -7.87 11.78 12.87
N PHE A 30 -7.68 12.86 13.65
CA PHE A 30 -7.63 14.22 13.13
C PHE A 30 -6.41 14.45 12.24
N ALA A 31 -5.20 14.17 12.74
CA ALA A 31 -3.93 14.39 12.04
C ALA A 31 -3.88 13.71 10.66
N PHE A 32 -4.40 12.49 10.57
CA PHE A 32 -4.36 11.66 9.38
C PHE A 32 -5.72 11.53 8.71
N TRP A 33 -6.64 12.48 8.94
CA TRP A 33 -7.98 12.45 8.34
C TRP A 33 -7.95 12.27 6.81
N PRO A 34 -7.12 13.00 6.04
CA PRO A 34 -6.99 12.77 4.60
C PRO A 34 -6.47 11.37 4.24
N THR A 35 -5.59 10.80 5.06
CA THR A 35 -5.08 9.43 4.84
C THR A 35 -6.20 8.43 5.08
N TRP A 36 -6.98 8.55 6.16
CA TRP A 36 -8.07 7.62 6.44
C TRP A 36 -9.16 7.66 5.37
N THR A 37 -9.50 8.84 4.85
CA THR A 37 -10.48 8.96 3.77
C THR A 37 -10.00 8.31 2.48
N LYS A 38 -8.74 8.55 2.08
CA LYS A 38 -8.13 7.88 0.92
C LYS A 38 -8.05 6.37 1.08
N LEU A 39 -7.60 5.88 2.23
CA LEU A 39 -7.54 4.44 2.51
C LEU A 39 -8.92 3.79 2.46
N TRP A 40 -9.95 4.47 2.95
CA TRP A 40 -11.32 4.00 2.86
C TRP A 40 -11.83 3.96 1.42
N GLN A 41 -11.60 5.01 0.63
CA GLN A 41 -11.95 5.05 -0.80
C GLN A 41 -11.23 3.96 -1.60
N SER A 42 -9.93 3.76 -1.37
CA SER A 42 -9.13 2.70 -1.98
C SER A 42 -9.65 1.32 -1.58
N THR A 43 -9.99 1.11 -0.30
CA THR A 43 -10.62 -0.14 0.18
C THR A 43 -11.99 -0.39 -0.46
N ALA A 44 -12.84 0.64 -0.54
CA ALA A 44 -14.17 0.55 -1.11
C ALA A 44 -14.14 0.27 -2.62
N SER A 45 -13.13 0.80 -3.33
CA SER A 45 -12.86 0.49 -4.74
C SER A 45 -12.21 -0.89 -4.96
N GLY A 46 -11.98 -1.65 -3.89
CA GLY A 46 -11.60 -3.06 -3.95
C GLY A 46 -10.10 -3.33 -4.02
N THR A 47 -9.25 -2.37 -3.62
CA THR A 47 -7.81 -2.59 -3.44
C THR A 47 -7.54 -3.40 -2.16
N ALA A 48 -6.35 -4.00 -2.05
CA ALA A 48 -5.97 -4.86 -0.92
C ALA A 48 -5.55 -4.11 0.36
N ILE A 49 -5.80 -2.79 0.46
CA ILE A 49 -5.30 -1.95 1.57
C ILE A 49 -6.14 -2.03 2.86
N GLY A 50 -7.36 -2.58 2.78
CA GLY A 50 -8.31 -2.61 3.91
C GLY A 50 -7.81 -3.31 5.17
N TYR A 51 -6.79 -4.16 5.08
CA TYR A 51 -6.15 -4.82 6.23
C TYR A 51 -5.57 -3.83 7.25
N VAL A 52 -5.19 -2.61 6.84
CA VAL A 52 -4.64 -1.57 7.71
C VAL A 52 -5.58 -1.27 8.89
N PHE A 53 -6.90 -1.30 8.67
CA PHE A 53 -7.90 -1.06 9.72
C PHE A 53 -7.96 -2.17 10.77
N ALA A 54 -7.47 -3.37 10.45
CA ALA A 54 -7.42 -4.48 11.39
C ALA A 54 -6.16 -4.49 12.26
N LEU A 55 -5.07 -3.88 11.80
CA LEU A 55 -3.80 -3.84 12.55
C LEU A 55 -3.96 -3.23 13.95
N PRO A 56 -4.64 -2.08 14.15
CA PRO A 56 -4.87 -1.53 15.49
C PRO A 56 -5.65 -2.48 16.41
N LEU A 57 -6.64 -3.21 15.86
CA LEU A 57 -7.45 -4.16 16.62
C LEU A 57 -6.62 -5.38 17.05
N LEU A 58 -5.80 -5.92 16.15
CA LEU A 58 -4.88 -7.01 16.48
C LEU A 58 -3.79 -6.56 17.47
N CYS A 59 -3.31 -5.34 17.35
CA CYS A 59 -2.41 -4.72 18.32
C CYS A 59 -3.08 -4.63 19.70
N LEU A 60 -4.36 -4.29 19.78
CA LEU A 60 -5.11 -4.27 21.03
C LEU A 60 -5.23 -5.68 21.63
N VAL A 61 -5.54 -6.70 20.83
CA VAL A 61 -5.56 -8.11 21.29
C VAL A 61 -4.20 -8.51 21.87
N ALA A 62 -3.11 -8.19 21.17
CA ALA A 62 -1.75 -8.45 21.62
C ALA A 62 -1.38 -7.67 22.90
N ALA A 63 -1.85 -6.41 23.02
CA ALA A 63 -1.60 -5.55 24.17
C ALA A 63 -2.28 -6.09 25.43
N VAL A 64 -3.57 -6.43 25.33
CA VAL A 64 -4.34 -7.01 26.43
C VAL A 64 -3.69 -8.29 26.94
N GLY A 65 -3.30 -9.20 26.05
CA GLY A 65 -2.59 -10.42 26.44
C GLY A 65 -1.22 -10.17 27.08
N THR A 66 -0.50 -9.15 26.61
CA THR A 66 0.79 -8.75 27.18
C THR A 66 0.66 -8.20 28.60
N ASP A 67 -0.33 -7.34 28.84
CA ASP A 67 -0.58 -6.78 30.17
C ASP A 67 -0.98 -7.86 31.18
N LEU A 68 -1.77 -8.85 30.75
CA LEU A 68 -2.18 -9.99 31.60
C LEU A 68 -1.02 -10.89 32.06
N ARG A 69 0.17 -10.81 31.46
CA ARG A 69 1.30 -11.69 31.79
C ARG A 69 2.35 -11.06 32.71
N ARG A 70 2.59 -9.76 32.63
CA ARG A 70 3.83 -9.16 33.19
C ARG A 70 3.69 -8.72 34.66
N GLY A 71 4.80 -8.79 35.39
CA GLY A 71 4.93 -8.52 36.84
C GLY A 71 5.33 -7.08 37.19
N PRO A 72 5.56 -6.78 38.50
CA PRO A 72 5.98 -5.46 39.01
C PRO A 72 7.25 -4.93 38.33
N GLU A 73 7.37 -3.62 38.13
CA GLU A 73 8.61 -2.99 37.61
C GLU A 73 9.22 -2.03 38.63
N LEU A 74 10.53 -1.81 38.50
CA LEU A 74 11.29 -0.85 39.29
C LEU A 74 10.93 0.59 38.91
N PRO A 75 10.70 1.50 39.89
CA PRO A 75 10.23 2.85 39.65
C PRO A 75 11.37 3.81 39.24
N ILE A 76 12.08 3.52 38.16
CA ILE A 76 13.09 4.44 37.58
C ILE A 76 12.46 5.14 36.37
N HIS A 77 12.45 6.47 36.42
CA HIS A 77 11.74 7.34 35.49
C HIS A 77 12.67 8.49 35.08
N ASP A 78 13.03 8.58 33.79
CA ASP A 78 13.74 9.75 33.24
C ASP A 78 12.83 10.46 32.24
N ARG A 79 12.32 11.63 32.67
CA ARG A 79 11.33 12.38 31.91
C ARG A 79 11.95 13.19 30.78
N GLU A 80 13.22 13.58 30.86
CA GLU A 80 13.85 14.36 29.80
C GLU A 80 14.12 13.47 28.59
N THR A 81 14.63 12.25 28.81
CA THR A 81 14.77 11.25 27.74
C THR A 81 13.43 10.94 27.06
N ASP A 82 12.34 10.78 27.83
CA ASP A 82 11.01 10.54 27.27
C ASP A 82 10.55 11.68 26.32
N LYS A 83 10.77 12.94 26.72
CA LYS A 83 10.39 14.11 25.92
C LYS A 83 11.21 14.18 24.63
N ILE A 84 12.53 13.97 24.73
CA ILE A 84 13.45 14.01 23.58
C ILE A 84 13.02 12.94 22.57
N VAL A 85 12.90 11.68 23.01
CA VAL A 85 12.55 10.57 22.11
C VAL A 85 11.17 10.73 21.51
N GLY A 86 10.18 11.15 22.31
CA GLY A 86 8.83 11.40 21.83
C GLY A 86 8.76 12.53 20.80
N CYS A 87 9.46 13.65 21.03
CA CYS A 87 9.52 14.76 20.08
C CYS A 87 10.28 14.40 18.80
N ILE A 88 11.41 13.70 18.90
CA ILE A 88 12.13 13.19 17.73
C ILE A 88 11.21 12.30 16.89
N GLY A 89 10.47 11.40 17.52
CA GLY A 89 9.54 10.54 16.79
C GLY A 89 8.40 11.31 16.10
N LEU A 90 7.89 12.39 16.71
CA LEU A 90 6.93 13.29 16.04
C LEU A 90 7.54 13.98 14.81
N PHE A 91 8.79 14.46 14.91
CA PHE A 91 9.52 15.02 13.78
C PHE A 91 9.78 13.98 12.69
N VAL A 92 10.09 12.73 13.05
CA VAL A 92 10.23 11.63 12.08
C VAL A 92 8.91 11.37 11.37
N ALA A 93 7.79 11.28 12.09
CA ALA A 93 6.48 11.13 11.47
C ALA A 93 6.19 12.28 10.49
N LEU A 94 6.49 13.52 10.88
CA LEU A 94 6.28 14.69 10.03
C LEU A 94 7.21 14.66 8.82
N GLY A 95 8.47 14.26 8.99
CA GLY A 95 9.41 14.08 7.88
C GLY A 95 8.96 13.00 6.90
N LEU A 96 8.41 11.88 7.40
CA LEU A 96 7.82 10.85 6.55
C LEU A 96 6.68 11.42 5.69
N GLN A 97 5.78 12.21 6.27
CA GLN A 97 4.62 12.75 5.53
C GLN A 97 4.95 13.96 4.66
N ALA A 98 5.76 14.91 5.15
CA ALA A 98 6.01 16.19 4.48
C ALA A 98 7.23 16.17 3.54
N LEU A 99 8.21 15.30 3.79
CA LEU A 99 9.47 15.27 3.01
C LEU A 99 9.60 14.00 2.19
N LEU A 100 9.29 12.84 2.76
CA LEU A 100 9.49 11.56 2.08
C LEU A 100 8.34 11.24 1.12
N LEU A 101 7.10 11.44 1.57
CA LEU A 101 5.91 11.10 0.81
C LEU A 101 5.83 11.82 -0.57
N PRO A 102 6.12 13.13 -0.71
CA PRO A 102 6.12 13.79 -2.01
C PRO A 102 7.11 13.19 -3.02
N ARG A 103 8.26 12.66 -2.55
CA ARG A 103 9.27 12.01 -3.41
C ARG A 103 8.80 10.69 -4.01
N PHE A 104 7.76 10.09 -3.43
CA PHE A 104 7.16 8.85 -3.90
C PHE A 104 5.72 9.07 -4.36
N ALA A 105 5.40 10.28 -4.84
CA ALA A 105 4.05 10.67 -5.25
C ALA A 105 3.45 9.71 -6.29
N GLU A 106 4.22 9.33 -7.31
CA GLU A 106 3.77 8.43 -8.39
C GLU A 106 3.42 7.03 -7.87
N THR A 107 4.13 6.54 -6.85
CA THR A 107 3.92 5.21 -6.24
C THR A 107 3.17 5.30 -4.90
N TYR A 108 2.46 6.40 -4.64
CA TYR A 108 1.82 6.66 -3.35
C TYR A 108 0.87 5.53 -2.93
N GLU A 109 -0.04 5.09 -3.82
CA GLU A 109 -1.01 4.02 -3.54
C GLU A 109 -0.35 2.66 -3.25
N LEU A 110 0.86 2.43 -3.80
CA LEU A 110 1.62 1.22 -3.58
C LEU A 110 2.26 1.21 -2.18
N MET A 111 2.85 2.33 -1.77
CA MET A 111 3.66 2.39 -0.55
C MET A 111 2.88 2.83 0.69
N HIS A 112 1.97 3.80 0.56
CA HIS A 112 1.23 4.43 1.66
C HIS A 112 2.12 4.70 2.89
N ILE A 113 3.20 5.46 2.66
CA ILE A 113 4.17 5.86 3.71
C ILE A 113 3.48 6.60 4.85
N ASP A 114 2.36 7.29 4.56
CA ASP A 114 1.50 7.93 5.55
C ASP A 114 0.91 6.96 6.59
N VAL A 115 0.68 5.69 6.26
CA VAL A 115 0.28 4.67 7.26
C VAL A 115 1.40 4.43 8.27
N ILE A 116 2.65 4.39 7.81
CA ILE A 116 3.82 4.26 8.68
C ILE A 116 3.97 5.52 9.52
N ALA A 117 3.81 6.71 8.92
CA ALA A 117 3.85 7.99 9.63
C ALA A 117 2.79 8.05 10.74
N ALA A 118 1.55 7.60 10.48
CA ALA A 118 0.49 7.51 11.47
C ALA A 118 0.87 6.57 12.62
N TRP A 119 1.49 5.44 12.32
CA TRP A 119 1.93 4.50 13.34
C TRP A 119 3.07 5.04 14.21
N VAL A 120 4.07 5.69 13.59
CA VAL A 120 5.15 6.38 14.31
C VAL A 120 4.58 7.50 15.17
N PHE A 121 3.62 8.28 14.66
CA PHE A 121 2.93 9.32 15.43
C PHE A 121 2.23 8.75 16.67
N VAL A 122 1.49 7.65 16.55
CA VAL A 122 0.83 6.99 17.70
C VAL A 122 1.86 6.54 18.73
N TRP A 123 2.97 5.92 18.28
CA TRP A 123 4.05 5.51 19.16
C TRP A 123 4.67 6.71 19.89
N SER A 124 5.00 7.79 19.17
CA SER A 124 5.58 9.01 19.73
C SER A 124 4.64 9.72 20.70
N ALA A 125 3.36 9.84 20.36
CA ALA A 125 2.34 10.38 21.25
C ALA A 125 2.20 9.50 22.50
N ALA A 126 2.23 8.18 22.37
CA ALA A 126 2.23 7.28 23.52
C ALA A 126 3.48 7.49 24.40
N VAL A 127 4.68 7.67 23.83
CA VAL A 127 5.91 7.95 24.58
C VAL A 127 5.80 9.27 25.36
N LEU A 128 5.29 10.33 24.73
CA LEU A 128 5.11 11.62 25.41
C LEU A 128 4.08 11.54 26.55
N MET A 129 3.00 10.79 26.33
CA MET A 129 1.87 10.70 27.24
C MET A 129 2.05 9.66 28.36
N PHE A 130 2.83 8.60 28.16
CA PHE A 130 3.00 7.50 29.12
C PHE A 130 4.45 7.23 29.52
N GLY A 131 5.43 7.79 28.81
CA GLY A 131 6.86 7.54 28.97
C GLY A 131 7.37 6.45 28.03
N LEU A 132 8.67 6.48 27.72
CA LEU A 132 9.32 5.57 26.77
C LEU A 132 9.30 4.14 27.28
N ARG A 133 9.61 3.94 28.56
CA ARG A 133 9.73 2.59 29.14
C ARG A 133 8.40 1.84 29.18
N PRO A 134 7.26 2.42 29.65
CA PRO A 134 5.97 1.75 29.58
C PRO A 134 5.52 1.44 28.15
N VAL A 135 5.86 2.29 27.19
CA VAL A 135 5.49 2.10 25.78
C VAL A 135 6.35 1.02 25.13
N ASN A 136 7.68 1.11 25.27
CA ASN A 136 8.61 0.15 24.69
C ASN A 136 8.48 -1.26 25.31
N ARG A 137 7.80 -1.39 26.46
CA ARG A 137 7.34 -2.69 26.99
C ARG A 137 6.60 -3.51 25.94
N TYR A 138 5.84 -2.83 25.08
CA TYR A 138 5.04 -3.39 24.01
C TYR A 138 5.76 -3.39 22.66
N TRP A 139 7.10 -3.43 22.64
CA TRP A 139 7.93 -3.34 21.42
C TRP A 139 7.40 -4.16 20.23
N ALA A 140 6.95 -5.40 20.45
CA ALA A 140 6.45 -6.28 19.39
C ALA A 140 5.20 -5.68 18.70
N ILE A 141 4.36 -4.98 19.45
CA ILE A 141 3.17 -4.29 18.93
C ILE A 141 3.58 -3.12 18.05
N TRP A 142 4.67 -2.45 18.38
CA TRP A 142 5.16 -1.31 17.61
C TRP A 142 5.89 -1.72 16.33
N VAL A 143 6.65 -2.83 16.37
CA VAL A 143 7.45 -3.30 15.23
C VAL A 143 6.59 -4.00 14.17
N VAL A 144 5.58 -4.78 14.56
CA VAL A 144 4.78 -5.60 13.63
C VAL A 144 4.13 -4.76 12.50
N PRO A 145 3.45 -3.64 12.77
CA PRO A 145 2.84 -2.82 11.71
C PRO A 145 3.87 -2.19 10.75
N VAL A 146 5.10 -1.94 11.21
CA VAL A 146 6.18 -1.44 10.34
C VAL A 146 6.64 -2.52 9.37
N ILE A 147 6.82 -3.76 9.87
CA ILE A 147 7.14 -4.93 9.02
C ILE A 147 6.01 -5.20 8.03
N LEU A 148 4.76 -5.02 8.46
CA LEU A 148 3.55 -5.21 7.65
C LEU A 148 3.11 -3.93 6.94
N ALA A 149 4.04 -2.99 6.69
CA ALA A 149 3.73 -1.81 5.92
C ALA A 149 3.17 -2.19 4.52
N PRO A 150 2.35 -1.33 3.90
CA PRO A 150 1.55 -1.68 2.71
C PRO A 150 2.35 -2.31 1.57
N LEU A 151 3.56 -1.83 1.30
CA LEU A 151 4.46 -2.42 0.31
C LEU A 151 4.81 -3.89 0.64
N HIS A 152 5.30 -4.16 1.86
CA HIS A 152 5.70 -5.51 2.29
C HIS A 152 4.52 -6.47 2.31
N TYR A 153 3.37 -6.03 2.83
CA TYR A 153 2.17 -6.85 2.89
C TYR A 153 1.72 -7.28 1.48
N ARG A 154 1.74 -6.35 0.52
CA ARG A 154 1.41 -6.64 -0.88
C ARG A 154 2.44 -7.58 -1.51
N ALA A 155 3.73 -7.30 -1.35
CA ALA A 155 4.80 -8.14 -1.89
C ALA A 155 4.64 -9.60 -1.45
N ILE A 156 4.49 -9.84 -0.14
CA ILE A 156 4.32 -11.21 0.40
C ILE A 156 3.06 -11.88 -0.17
N ALA A 157 1.93 -11.16 -0.21
CA ALA A 157 0.69 -11.73 -0.73
C ALA A 157 0.75 -12.02 -2.24
N THR A 158 1.45 -11.19 -3.01
CA THR A 158 1.68 -11.39 -4.45
C THR A 158 2.59 -12.58 -4.71
N GLU A 159 3.65 -12.78 -3.91
CA GLU A 159 4.50 -13.99 -3.97
C GLU A 159 3.71 -15.26 -3.64
N MET A 160 2.70 -15.17 -2.76
CA MET A 160 1.79 -16.28 -2.48
C MET A 160 0.79 -16.56 -3.61
N GLY A 161 0.63 -15.65 -4.58
CA GLY A 161 -0.28 -15.80 -5.73
C GLY A 161 -1.14 -14.57 -6.03
N GLY A 162 -1.25 -13.62 -5.10
CA GLY A 162 -1.96 -12.35 -5.31
C GLY A 162 -3.48 -12.46 -5.38
N THR A 163 -4.05 -13.62 -5.06
CA THR A 163 -5.50 -13.82 -5.08
C THR A 163 -6.15 -13.31 -3.79
N ARG A 164 -7.48 -13.15 -3.81
CA ARG A 164 -8.25 -12.80 -2.61
C ARG A 164 -8.03 -13.80 -1.47
N PHE A 165 -7.78 -15.07 -1.78
CA PHE A 165 -7.48 -16.11 -0.81
C PHE A 165 -6.11 -15.86 -0.17
N ASP A 166 -5.07 -15.62 -0.97
CA ASP A 166 -3.69 -15.45 -0.50
C ASP A 166 -3.55 -14.25 0.45
N TYR A 167 -4.13 -13.12 0.07
CA TYR A 167 -4.18 -11.94 0.93
C TYR A 167 -4.92 -12.22 2.26
N SER A 168 -5.96 -13.05 2.24
CA SER A 168 -6.73 -13.37 3.45
C SER A 168 -6.02 -14.39 4.34
N VAL A 169 -5.30 -15.35 3.75
CA VAL A 169 -4.43 -16.27 4.50
C VAL A 169 -3.31 -15.49 5.19
N LEU A 170 -2.67 -14.55 4.50
CA LEU A 170 -1.65 -13.69 5.10
C LEU A 170 -2.21 -12.94 6.32
N MET A 171 -3.43 -12.40 6.21
CA MET A 171 -4.09 -11.73 7.33
C MET A 171 -4.37 -12.67 8.52
N VAL A 172 -4.76 -13.93 8.24
CA VAL A 172 -4.93 -14.96 9.27
C VAL A 172 -3.60 -15.28 9.96
N LEU A 173 -2.47 -15.31 9.24
CA LEU A 173 -1.14 -15.50 9.83
C LEU A 173 -0.75 -14.33 10.72
N VAL A 174 -1.02 -13.09 10.30
CA VAL A 174 -0.82 -11.88 11.11
C VAL A 174 -1.66 -11.93 12.39
N ALA A 175 -2.94 -12.31 12.29
CA ALA A 175 -3.81 -12.48 13.44
C ALA A 175 -3.35 -13.61 14.37
N SER A 176 -2.81 -14.70 13.81
CA SER A 176 -2.24 -15.82 14.56
C SER A 176 -0.98 -15.40 15.32
N ALA A 177 -0.12 -14.57 14.71
CA ALA A 177 1.03 -13.97 15.36
C ALA A 177 0.59 -13.03 16.50
N ALA A 178 -0.40 -12.17 16.29
CA ALA A 178 -0.95 -11.30 17.34
C ALA A 178 -1.54 -12.11 18.51
N THR A 179 -2.26 -13.19 18.21
CA THR A 179 -2.81 -14.13 19.21
C THR A 179 -1.71 -14.84 19.99
N THR A 180 -0.65 -15.24 19.30
CA THR A 180 0.54 -15.85 19.90
C THR A 180 1.22 -14.88 20.84
N ILE A 181 1.42 -13.64 20.38
CA ILE A 181 1.91 -12.55 21.22
C ILE A 181 0.96 -12.37 22.39
N ALA A 182 -0.36 -12.45 22.27
CA ALA A 182 -1.26 -12.29 23.41
C ALA A 182 -1.13 -13.43 24.46
N VAL A 183 -0.92 -14.67 24.01
CA VAL A 183 -1.08 -15.87 24.85
C VAL A 183 0.25 -16.47 25.36
N SER A 184 1.39 -16.22 24.69
CA SER A 184 2.68 -16.84 24.96
C SER A 184 3.22 -16.58 26.39
N ARG A 185 2.90 -17.48 27.33
CA ARG A 185 3.57 -17.55 28.65
C ARG A 185 4.76 -18.51 28.63
N THR A 186 4.66 -19.53 27.80
CA THR A 186 5.71 -20.48 27.47
C THR A 186 5.75 -20.63 25.95
N TRP A 187 6.90 -21.05 25.41
CA TRP A 187 7.08 -21.33 23.99
C TRP A 187 6.00 -22.29 23.46
N ARG A 188 5.76 -23.41 24.17
CA ARG A 188 4.77 -24.43 23.78
C ARG A 188 3.36 -23.86 23.66
N ARG A 189 2.93 -23.05 24.63
CA ARG A 189 1.60 -22.44 24.61
C ARG A 189 1.45 -21.44 23.47
N GLY A 190 2.52 -20.68 23.18
CA GLY A 190 2.56 -19.80 22.02
C GLY A 190 2.40 -20.57 20.71
N ALA A 191 3.16 -21.65 20.53
CA ALA A 191 3.08 -22.49 19.33
C ALA A 191 1.68 -23.11 19.14
N ILE A 192 1.07 -23.63 20.21
CA ILE A 192 -0.30 -24.19 20.14
C ILE A 192 -1.30 -23.09 19.77
N ALA A 193 -1.19 -21.89 20.36
CA ALA A 193 -2.08 -20.78 20.03
C ALA A 193 -1.93 -20.33 18.57
N PHE A 194 -0.70 -20.29 18.05
CA PHE A 194 -0.42 -19.99 16.65
C PHE A 194 -1.11 -21.01 15.73
N VAL A 195 -0.83 -22.30 15.94
CA VAL A 195 -1.37 -23.39 15.11
C VAL A 195 -2.89 -23.41 15.19
N ALA A 196 -3.48 -23.31 16.38
CA ALA A 196 -4.93 -23.29 16.55
C ALA A 196 -5.58 -22.09 15.85
N ALA A 197 -4.99 -20.90 15.95
CA ALA A 197 -5.49 -19.70 15.28
C ALA A 197 -5.33 -19.78 13.76
N THR A 198 -4.23 -20.36 13.27
CA THR A 198 -4.02 -20.51 11.83
C THR A 198 -5.00 -21.53 11.24
N VAL A 199 -5.12 -22.72 11.84
CA VAL A 199 -6.02 -23.77 11.36
C VAL A 199 -7.47 -23.30 11.39
N LEU A 200 -7.93 -22.75 12.52
CA LEU A 200 -9.30 -22.24 12.63
C LEU A 200 -9.55 -21.10 11.64
N GLY A 201 -8.60 -20.17 11.51
CA GLY A 201 -8.73 -19.01 10.63
C GLY A 201 -8.79 -19.40 9.15
N VAL A 202 -7.96 -20.35 8.72
CA VAL A 202 -7.97 -20.87 7.34
C VAL A 202 -9.27 -21.65 7.06
N VAL A 203 -9.77 -22.45 8.01
CA VAL A 203 -11.05 -23.15 7.85
C VAL A 203 -12.21 -22.16 7.73
N VAL A 204 -12.29 -21.16 8.62
CA VAL A 204 -13.32 -20.11 8.57
C VAL A 204 -13.22 -19.31 7.27
N LEU A 205 -12.01 -18.97 6.84
CA LEU A 205 -11.75 -18.30 5.58
C LEU A 205 -12.26 -19.11 4.38
N TYR A 206 -11.90 -20.38 4.30
CA TYR A 206 -12.33 -21.27 3.23
C TYR A 206 -13.85 -21.35 3.15
N VAL A 207 -14.53 -21.57 4.29
CA VAL A 207 -15.99 -21.59 4.37
C VAL A 207 -16.59 -20.24 3.95
N THR A 208 -15.99 -19.12 4.35
CA THR A 208 -16.47 -17.77 4.04
C THR A 208 -16.40 -17.50 2.53
N ILE A 209 -15.30 -17.87 1.87
CA ILE A 209 -15.13 -17.68 0.42
C ILE A 209 -16.12 -18.54 -0.36
N GLN A 210 -16.34 -19.79 0.06
CA GLN A 210 -17.28 -20.69 -0.61
C GLN A 210 -18.73 -20.22 -0.46
N LYS A 211 -19.11 -19.74 0.74
CA LYS A 211 -20.49 -19.31 1.03
C LYS A 211 -20.80 -17.90 0.50
N TYR A 212 -19.79 -17.03 0.43
CA TYR A 212 -19.93 -15.63 0.01
C TYR A 212 -18.89 -15.26 -1.07
N PRO A 213 -18.99 -15.83 -2.28
CA PRO A 213 -18.00 -15.62 -3.34
C PRO A 213 -17.89 -14.15 -3.78
N THR A 214 -18.99 -13.38 -3.69
CA THR A 214 -19.07 -11.97 -4.06
C THR A 214 -18.70 -11.00 -2.93
N ALA A 215 -18.39 -11.50 -1.72
CA ALA A 215 -18.04 -10.64 -0.59
C ALA A 215 -16.83 -9.75 -0.92
N PRO A 216 -16.79 -8.49 -0.47
CA PRO A 216 -15.65 -7.62 -0.72
C PRO A 216 -14.39 -8.16 -0.02
N LEU A 217 -13.23 -7.87 -0.61
CA LEU A 217 -11.94 -8.38 -0.13
C LEU A 217 -11.70 -8.04 1.36
N PHE A 218 -12.01 -6.82 1.78
CA PHE A 218 -11.82 -6.39 3.16
C PHE A 218 -12.61 -7.29 4.14
N ALA A 219 -13.86 -7.67 3.82
CA ALA A 219 -14.68 -8.47 4.71
C ALA A 219 -14.11 -9.89 4.90
N VAL A 220 -13.66 -10.48 3.79
CA VAL A 220 -13.05 -11.82 3.77
C VAL A 220 -11.68 -11.85 4.44
N GLN A 221 -10.93 -10.74 4.42
CA GLN A 221 -9.68 -10.60 5.17
C GLN A 221 -9.92 -10.39 6.66
N LEU A 222 -10.81 -9.45 7.02
CA LEU A 222 -10.98 -8.99 8.40
C LEU A 222 -11.70 -10.01 9.27
N PHE A 223 -12.81 -10.55 8.77
CA PHE A 223 -13.71 -11.37 9.60
C PHE A 223 -13.06 -12.66 10.09
N PRO A 224 -12.45 -13.51 9.23
CA PRO A 224 -11.80 -14.74 9.68
C PRO A 224 -10.61 -14.44 10.60
N ALA A 225 -9.80 -13.43 10.28
CA ALA A 225 -8.61 -13.08 11.03
C ALA A 225 -8.94 -12.56 12.43
N LEU A 226 -9.77 -11.52 12.53
CA LEU A 226 -10.17 -10.94 13.82
C LEU A 226 -11.03 -11.90 14.63
N GLY A 227 -12.00 -12.56 13.99
CA GLY A 227 -12.89 -13.53 14.65
C GLY A 227 -12.09 -14.66 15.29
N THR A 228 -11.11 -15.22 14.56
CA THR A 228 -10.28 -16.30 15.09
C THR A 228 -9.35 -15.83 16.21
N ALA A 229 -8.75 -14.64 16.09
CA ALA A 229 -7.91 -14.09 17.15
C ALA A 229 -8.69 -13.89 18.45
N ILE A 230 -9.93 -13.39 18.37
CA ILE A 230 -10.81 -13.22 19.52
C ILE A 230 -11.22 -14.57 20.11
N VAL A 231 -11.64 -15.53 19.28
CA VAL A 231 -12.09 -16.86 19.74
C VAL A 231 -10.96 -17.63 20.41
N VAL A 232 -9.79 -17.74 19.76
CA VAL A 232 -8.65 -18.48 20.31
C VAL A 232 -8.06 -17.75 21.52
N GLY A 233 -7.87 -16.44 21.44
CA GLY A 233 -7.42 -15.63 22.58
C GLY A 233 -8.36 -15.73 23.78
N GLY A 234 -9.67 -15.68 23.54
CA GLY A 234 -10.72 -15.85 24.54
C GLY A 234 -10.71 -17.25 25.16
N ALA A 235 -10.57 -18.30 24.37
CA ALA A 235 -10.47 -19.68 24.88
C ALA A 235 -9.26 -19.85 25.82
N PHE A 236 -8.10 -19.33 25.44
CA PHE A 236 -6.91 -19.36 26.31
C PHE A 236 -7.06 -18.48 27.56
N TYR A 237 -7.78 -17.36 27.47
CA TYR A 237 -8.11 -16.52 28.63
C TYR A 237 -8.99 -17.27 29.63
N LEU A 238 -10.05 -17.92 29.15
CA LEU A 238 -10.97 -18.70 29.97
C LEU A 238 -10.29 -19.93 30.58
N TYR A 239 -9.47 -20.65 29.80
CA TYR A 239 -8.70 -21.80 30.30
C TYR A 239 -7.81 -21.43 31.48
N GLU A 240 -7.13 -20.29 31.38
CA GLU A 240 -6.21 -19.82 32.42
C GLU A 240 -6.91 -19.33 33.69
N ARG A 241 -8.13 -18.81 33.54
CA ARG A 241 -8.94 -18.29 34.64
C ARG A 241 -9.97 -19.30 35.15
N ARG A 242 -9.86 -20.56 34.76
CA ARG A 242 -10.73 -21.62 35.29
C ARG A 242 -10.58 -21.69 36.82
N GLY A 243 -11.68 -21.45 37.54
CA GLY A 243 -11.68 -21.37 39.00
C GLY A 243 -11.14 -20.06 39.61
N LYS A 244 -10.92 -19.02 38.81
CA LYS A 244 -10.51 -17.67 39.26
C LYS A 244 -11.53 -16.62 38.80
N SER A 245 -11.45 -15.41 39.36
CA SER A 245 -12.26 -14.28 38.89
C SER A 245 -12.03 -14.03 37.40
N LEU A 246 -13.11 -13.71 36.67
CA LEU A 246 -13.08 -13.39 35.23
C LEU A 246 -12.84 -11.90 34.96
N LYS A 247 -12.80 -11.05 35.99
CA LYS A 247 -12.68 -9.61 35.83
C LYS A 247 -11.37 -9.25 35.10
N PRO A 248 -11.45 -8.57 33.95
CA PRO A 248 -10.26 -8.01 33.34
C PRO A 248 -9.72 -6.98 34.34
N PHE A 249 -8.44 -7.05 34.69
CA PHE A 249 -7.77 -6.12 35.62
C PHE A 249 -8.01 -6.31 37.14
N ASP A 250 -8.07 -7.53 37.66
CA ASP A 250 -7.96 -7.79 39.12
C ASP A 250 -6.56 -7.46 39.71
N ARG A 251 -5.67 -6.85 38.94
CA ARG A 251 -4.33 -6.43 39.36
C ARG A 251 -4.33 -4.92 39.60
N PRO A 252 -3.54 -4.44 40.58
CA PRO A 252 -3.44 -3.00 40.84
C PRO A 252 -2.96 -2.27 39.58
N LEU A 253 -3.80 -1.36 39.09
CA LEU A 253 -3.49 -0.54 37.93
C LEU A 253 -2.38 0.44 38.29
N ARG A 254 -1.34 0.49 37.47
CA ARG A 254 -0.26 1.43 37.70
C ARG A 254 -0.72 2.84 37.38
N LYS A 255 -0.41 3.77 38.28
CA LYS A 255 -0.47 5.19 37.97
C LYS A 255 0.41 5.44 36.74
N PRO A 256 -0.01 6.32 35.82
CA PRO A 256 0.85 6.72 34.74
C PRO A 256 2.20 7.16 35.32
N SER A 257 3.28 6.64 34.74
CA SER A 257 4.62 6.78 35.31
C SER A 257 5.08 8.25 35.32
N THR A 258 4.39 9.11 34.57
CA THR A 258 4.66 10.54 34.43
C THR A 258 3.41 11.39 34.71
N ALA A 259 3.60 12.45 35.50
CA ALA A 259 2.67 13.57 35.52
C ALA A 259 2.70 14.21 34.11
N THR A 260 1.55 14.31 33.47
CA THR A 260 1.43 14.94 32.15
C THR A 260 1.83 16.39 32.28
N SER A 261 2.84 16.82 31.53
CA SER A 261 3.14 18.24 31.38
C SER A 261 2.26 18.79 30.27
N ASN A 262 1.67 19.98 30.48
CA ASN A 262 0.87 20.66 29.46
C ASN A 262 1.62 20.78 28.12
N TRP A 263 2.96 20.89 28.18
CA TRP A 263 3.82 20.96 27.01
C TRP A 263 3.79 19.69 26.15
N THR A 264 3.77 18.50 26.76
CA THR A 264 3.70 17.23 26.00
C THR A 264 2.36 17.04 25.29
N ILE A 265 1.28 17.54 25.89
CA ILE A 265 -0.04 17.55 25.26
C ILE A 265 -0.02 18.54 24.09
N LEU A 266 0.48 19.76 24.32
CA LEU A 266 0.61 20.78 23.28
C LEU A 266 1.42 20.29 22.09
N ALA A 267 2.55 19.60 22.31
CA ALA A 267 3.39 19.06 21.26
C ALA A 267 2.66 18.05 20.36
N VAL A 268 1.90 17.11 20.96
CA VAL A 268 1.11 16.12 20.20
C VAL A 268 0.03 16.80 19.36
N PHE A 269 -0.70 17.76 19.93
CA PHE A 269 -1.75 18.48 19.19
C PHE A 269 -1.18 19.42 18.12
N ALA A 270 -0.06 20.11 18.40
CA ALA A 270 0.62 20.94 17.41
C ALA A 270 1.10 20.08 16.22
N ALA A 271 1.73 18.93 16.49
CA ALA A 271 2.10 17.99 15.44
C ALA A 271 0.86 17.49 14.67
N ALA A 272 -0.24 17.15 15.36
CA ALA A 272 -1.47 16.72 14.70
C ALA A 272 -2.05 17.77 13.75
N VAL A 273 -2.02 19.05 14.13
CA VAL A 273 -2.44 20.16 13.27
C VAL A 273 -1.54 20.28 12.06
N LEU A 274 -0.21 20.20 12.23
CA LEU A 274 0.73 20.25 11.10
C LEU A 274 0.51 19.09 10.11
N MET A 275 0.30 17.87 10.61
CA MET A 275 0.00 16.70 9.78
C MET A 275 -1.30 16.87 8.99
N PHE A 276 -2.35 17.40 9.61
CA PHE A 276 -3.65 17.58 8.96
C PHE A 276 -3.54 18.51 7.74
N PHE A 277 -2.73 19.57 7.84
CA PHE A 277 -2.52 20.52 6.75
C PHE A 277 -1.43 20.11 5.75
N THR A 278 -0.73 19.00 6.00
CA THR A 278 0.27 18.48 5.06
C THR A 278 -0.46 17.73 3.93
N PRO A 279 -0.43 18.22 2.69
CA PRO A 279 -1.20 17.63 1.60
C PRO A 279 -0.68 16.23 1.25
N LEU A 280 -1.61 15.34 0.91
CA LEU A 280 -1.26 14.07 0.29
C LEU A 280 -1.07 14.28 -1.22
N PRO A 281 -0.16 13.54 -1.88
CA PRO A 281 0.04 13.64 -3.31
C PRO A 281 -1.26 13.39 -4.05
N PRO A 282 -1.51 14.12 -5.15
CA PRO A 282 -2.63 13.82 -6.01
C PRO A 282 -2.47 12.41 -6.56
N THR A 283 -3.56 11.65 -6.56
CA THR A 283 -3.61 10.31 -7.16
C THR A 283 -4.73 10.35 -8.18
N SER A 284 -4.45 10.82 -9.38
CA SER A 284 -5.43 10.89 -10.45
C SER A 284 -5.11 9.84 -11.50
N LEU A 285 -5.77 8.69 -11.42
CA LEU A 285 -5.91 7.83 -12.57
C LEU A 285 -7.04 8.40 -13.43
N THR A 286 -6.70 8.97 -14.58
CA THR A 286 -7.70 9.42 -15.54
C THR A 286 -8.26 8.20 -16.28
N VAL A 287 -9.53 7.88 -16.03
CA VAL A 287 -10.22 6.77 -16.68
C VAL A 287 -11.21 7.33 -17.69
N ASN A 288 -10.86 7.21 -18.97
CA ASN A 288 -11.68 7.69 -20.08
C ASN A 288 -12.83 6.72 -20.40
N VAL A 289 -13.85 7.22 -21.09
CA VAL A 289 -14.88 6.34 -21.68
C VAL A 289 -14.32 5.78 -22.99
N GLY A 290 -14.26 4.46 -23.09
CA GLY A 290 -13.78 3.77 -24.28
C GLY A 290 -14.92 3.21 -25.14
N PRO A 291 -14.57 2.45 -26.19
CA PRO A 291 -15.52 1.98 -27.20
C PRO A 291 -16.61 1.04 -26.61
N PRO A 292 -17.90 1.17 -27.01
CA PRO A 292 -19.04 0.49 -26.39
C PRO A 292 -19.10 -1.04 -26.55
N PRO A 293 -18.75 -1.69 -27.67
CA PRO A 293 -18.71 -3.15 -27.68
C PRO A 293 -17.44 -3.62 -26.95
N ALA A 294 -17.62 -4.40 -25.90
CA ALA A 294 -16.53 -5.21 -25.38
C ALA A 294 -16.21 -6.29 -26.41
N THR A 295 -14.99 -6.24 -26.97
CA THR A 295 -14.45 -7.34 -27.76
C THR A 295 -14.06 -8.45 -26.80
N ALA A 296 -14.33 -9.70 -27.17
CA ALA A 296 -13.86 -10.85 -26.37
C ALA A 296 -12.33 -10.93 -26.34
N ASP A 297 -11.67 -10.41 -27.38
CA ASP A 297 -10.23 -10.23 -27.46
C ASP A 297 -9.84 -8.87 -26.83
N PRO A 298 -8.95 -8.84 -25.81
CA PRO A 298 -8.44 -7.60 -25.22
C PRO A 298 -7.54 -6.79 -26.16
N ARG A 299 -7.01 -7.40 -27.22
CA ARG A 299 -6.12 -6.76 -28.20
C ARG A 299 -6.83 -5.66 -28.98
N LEU A 300 -6.05 -4.70 -29.48
CA LEU A 300 -6.55 -3.56 -30.24
C LEU A 300 -6.59 -3.87 -31.73
N ILE A 301 -7.56 -3.27 -32.41
CA ILE A 301 -7.60 -3.24 -33.87
C ILE A 301 -6.43 -2.38 -34.36
N VAL A 302 -5.57 -2.95 -35.19
CA VAL A 302 -4.43 -2.23 -35.78
C VAL A 302 -4.94 -1.27 -36.86
N PRO A 303 -4.55 0.01 -36.82
CA PRO A 303 -5.02 1.00 -37.81
C PRO A 303 -4.42 0.76 -39.19
N LEU A 304 -5.07 1.33 -40.23
CA LEU A 304 -4.55 1.32 -41.59
C LEU A 304 -3.16 1.98 -41.68
N GLY A 305 -2.30 1.45 -42.54
CA GLY A 305 -0.90 1.89 -42.66
C GLY A 305 0.05 1.24 -41.66
N TRP A 306 -0.46 0.34 -40.83
CA TRP A 306 0.30 -0.49 -39.90
C TRP A 306 -0.16 -1.95 -40.01
N HIS A 307 0.78 -2.88 -39.82
CA HIS A 307 0.46 -4.30 -39.71
C HIS A 307 1.10 -4.91 -38.47
N GLN A 308 0.44 -5.92 -37.91
CA GLN A 308 0.96 -6.67 -36.78
C GLN A 308 2.01 -7.68 -37.26
N ILE A 309 3.19 -7.66 -36.65
CA ILE A 309 4.29 -8.60 -36.93
C ILE A 309 4.45 -9.65 -35.83
N ALA A 310 4.02 -9.36 -34.61
CA ALA A 310 4.06 -10.32 -33.49
C ALA A 310 2.95 -10.03 -32.47
N ALA A 311 2.57 -11.04 -31.70
CA ALA A 311 1.74 -10.88 -30.52
C ALA A 311 2.17 -11.88 -29.43
N SER A 312 2.18 -11.40 -28.18
CA SER A 312 2.54 -12.17 -26.99
C SER A 312 1.51 -11.93 -25.89
N GLU A 313 1.32 -12.93 -25.03
CA GLU A 313 0.43 -12.84 -23.87
C GLU A 313 1.21 -13.14 -22.59
N TYR A 314 0.85 -12.47 -21.51
CA TYR A 314 1.50 -12.59 -20.21
C TYR A 314 0.45 -12.84 -19.12
N ASP A 315 0.72 -13.81 -18.25
CA ASP A 315 -0.18 -14.26 -17.19
C ASP A 315 0.17 -13.71 -15.80
N TRP A 316 1.40 -13.20 -15.63
CA TRP A 316 1.87 -12.57 -14.39
C TRP A 316 0.97 -11.42 -13.87
N PRO A 317 0.25 -10.62 -14.70
CA PRO A 317 -0.62 -9.56 -14.19
C PRO A 317 -1.70 -10.06 -13.24
N ARG A 318 -2.08 -11.34 -13.32
CA ARG A 318 -3.11 -11.97 -12.46
C ARG A 318 -2.79 -11.88 -10.98
N ARG A 319 -1.49 -11.84 -10.64
CA ARG A 319 -1.00 -11.73 -9.25
C ARG A 319 -0.99 -10.29 -8.71
N TYR A 320 -1.08 -9.30 -9.59
CA TYR A 320 -0.98 -7.88 -9.22
C TYR A 320 -2.33 -7.17 -9.35
N PHE A 321 -3.00 -7.34 -10.48
CA PHE A 321 -4.24 -6.63 -10.81
C PHE A 321 -5.50 -7.46 -10.53
N GLY A 322 -5.33 -8.71 -10.11
CA GLY A 322 -6.39 -9.65 -9.74
C GLY A 322 -6.53 -10.80 -10.72
N SER A 323 -7.18 -11.89 -10.31
CA SER A 323 -7.14 -13.18 -11.02
C SER A 323 -7.69 -13.21 -12.46
N THR A 324 -8.39 -12.15 -12.88
CA THR A 324 -8.94 -12.02 -14.24
C THR A 324 -8.23 -10.98 -15.09
N SER A 325 -7.09 -10.45 -14.62
CA SER A 325 -6.31 -9.51 -15.43
C SER A 325 -5.43 -10.25 -16.42
N GLU A 326 -5.21 -9.59 -17.56
CA GLU A 326 -4.44 -10.13 -18.67
C GLU A 326 -3.62 -9.00 -19.27
N LEU A 327 -2.41 -9.31 -19.75
CA LEU A 327 -1.58 -8.40 -20.52
C LEU A 327 -1.30 -9.03 -21.86
N SER A 328 -1.67 -8.32 -22.92
CA SER A 328 -1.33 -8.68 -24.30
C SER A 328 -0.42 -7.62 -24.88
N ARG A 329 0.64 -8.07 -25.55
CA ARG A 329 1.55 -7.22 -26.32
C ARG A 329 1.33 -7.48 -27.81
N GLN A 330 1.08 -6.45 -28.59
CA GLN A 330 1.09 -6.50 -30.06
C GLN A 330 2.29 -5.70 -30.56
N THR A 331 3.11 -6.29 -31.43
CA THR A 331 4.16 -5.56 -32.13
C THR A 331 3.64 -5.20 -33.51
N ILE A 332 3.58 -3.90 -33.80
CA ILE A 332 3.11 -3.37 -35.07
C ILE A 332 4.23 -2.63 -35.78
N ARG A 333 4.20 -2.64 -37.11
CA ARG A 333 5.17 -1.96 -37.96
C ARG A 333 4.44 -1.13 -39.01
N ALA A 334 4.95 0.07 -39.26
CA ALA A 334 4.44 0.94 -40.31
C ALA A 334 4.67 0.30 -41.69
N ASP A 335 3.69 0.40 -42.58
CA ASP A 335 3.78 -0.16 -43.93
C ASP A 335 4.74 0.66 -44.82
N THR A 336 4.80 1.97 -44.58
CA THR A 336 5.63 2.91 -45.34
C THR A 336 6.56 3.70 -44.41
N PRO A 337 7.86 3.86 -44.76
CA PRO A 337 8.74 4.75 -44.03
C PRO A 337 8.30 6.21 -44.12
N ASN A 338 8.58 6.99 -43.08
CA ASN A 338 8.32 8.42 -43.02
C ASN A 338 9.60 9.19 -42.64
N PRO A 339 10.11 10.10 -43.49
CA PRO A 339 11.34 10.85 -43.21
C PRO A 339 11.23 11.76 -41.98
N ALA A 340 10.02 12.13 -41.57
CA ALA A 340 9.79 12.90 -40.36
C ALA A 340 10.01 12.07 -39.07
N TRP A 341 9.91 10.75 -39.15
CA TRP A 341 10.07 9.84 -38.01
C TRP A 341 11.44 9.16 -37.96
N ASP A 342 12.06 8.94 -39.12
CA ASP A 342 13.41 8.37 -39.23
C ASP A 342 14.14 8.95 -40.43
N ALA A 343 15.27 9.64 -40.20
CA ALA A 343 16.07 10.24 -41.25
C ALA A 343 16.66 9.18 -42.22
N GLN A 344 16.84 7.95 -41.74
CA GLN A 344 17.32 6.80 -42.51
C GLN A 344 16.21 6.09 -43.29
N MET A 345 14.97 6.58 -43.26
CA MET A 345 13.83 6.01 -44.00
C MET A 345 13.56 4.53 -43.68
N ARG A 346 13.75 4.10 -42.42
CA ARG A 346 13.32 2.77 -41.97
C ARG A 346 11.86 2.83 -41.48
N PRO A 347 11.06 1.77 -41.72
CA PRO A 347 9.73 1.67 -41.13
C PRO A 347 9.79 1.61 -39.59
N ARG A 348 8.97 2.42 -38.91
CA ARG A 348 8.92 2.44 -37.44
C ARG A 348 8.20 1.19 -36.91
N THR A 349 8.71 0.65 -35.81
CA THR A 349 8.10 -0.45 -35.07
C THR A 349 7.64 0.09 -33.71
N VAL A 350 6.43 -0.26 -33.29
CA VAL A 350 5.84 0.16 -32.01
C VAL A 350 5.24 -1.07 -31.32
N GLN A 351 5.36 -1.13 -30.01
CA GLN A 351 4.72 -2.15 -29.20
C GLN A 351 3.49 -1.58 -28.48
N LEU A 352 2.38 -2.29 -28.57
CA LEU A 352 1.12 -1.98 -27.92
C LEU A 352 0.93 -2.95 -26.77
N ASP A 353 1.05 -2.46 -25.55
CA ASP A 353 0.78 -3.22 -24.34
C ASP A 353 -0.60 -2.86 -23.80
N VAL A 354 -1.46 -3.87 -23.68
CA VAL A 354 -2.81 -3.71 -23.16
C VAL A 354 -2.96 -4.52 -21.89
N VAL A 355 -3.11 -3.82 -20.76
CA VAL A 355 -3.44 -4.43 -19.47
C VAL A 355 -4.92 -4.29 -19.23
N GLN A 356 -5.65 -5.41 -19.29
CA GLN A 356 -7.08 -5.46 -19.01
C GLN A 356 -7.34 -5.85 -17.55
N VAL A 357 -8.20 -5.08 -16.87
CA VAL A 357 -8.56 -5.29 -15.46
C VAL A 357 -10.06 -5.14 -15.25
N ARG A 358 -10.62 -5.83 -14.25
CA ARG A 358 -12.02 -5.63 -13.82
C ARG A 358 -12.19 -4.46 -12.85
N ARG A 359 -11.10 -3.99 -12.22
CA ARG A 359 -11.12 -2.93 -11.21
C ARG A 359 -10.09 -1.85 -11.58
N PRO A 360 -10.53 -0.69 -12.09
CA PRO A 360 -9.62 0.38 -12.50
C PRO A 360 -8.70 0.85 -11.37
N SER A 361 -9.16 0.80 -10.12
CA SER A 361 -8.37 1.18 -8.93
C SER A 361 -7.05 0.43 -8.79
N THR A 362 -6.94 -0.81 -9.30
CA THR A 362 -5.68 -1.56 -9.27
C THR A 362 -4.61 -0.97 -10.18
N LEU A 363 -5.00 -0.27 -11.26
CA LEU A 363 -4.08 0.45 -12.13
C LEU A 363 -3.48 1.68 -11.43
N ALA A 364 -4.19 2.29 -10.48
CA ALA A 364 -3.65 3.39 -9.66
C ALA A 364 -2.61 2.88 -8.63
N VAL A 365 -2.80 1.66 -8.10
CA VAL A 365 -1.84 1.02 -7.20
C VAL A 365 -0.54 0.69 -7.93
N TYR A 366 -0.63 0.30 -9.20
CA TYR A 366 0.49 -0.12 -10.03
C TYR A 366 0.56 0.73 -11.31
N PRO A 367 1.23 1.90 -11.27
CA PRO A 367 1.37 2.80 -12.42
C PRO A 367 2.05 2.16 -13.64
N SER A 368 1.91 2.75 -14.83
CA SER A 368 2.46 2.19 -16.08
C SER A 368 3.98 1.94 -16.01
N LYS A 369 4.73 2.86 -15.39
CA LYS A 369 6.18 2.75 -15.13
C LYS A 369 6.58 1.47 -14.39
N THR A 370 5.69 0.95 -13.55
CA THR A 370 5.95 -0.25 -12.74
C THR A 370 5.72 -1.58 -13.48
N THR A 371 5.35 -1.52 -14.76
CA THR A 371 5.16 -2.68 -15.65
C THR A 371 6.47 -3.12 -16.33
N TYR A 372 7.50 -2.26 -16.29
CA TYR A 372 8.79 -2.48 -16.96
C TYR A 372 9.92 -2.42 -15.92
N ASP A 373 11.08 -3.02 -16.20
CA ASP A 373 12.26 -2.74 -15.37
C ASP A 373 12.68 -1.31 -15.62
N LEU A 374 12.89 -0.58 -14.54
CA LEU A 374 13.48 0.74 -14.61
C LEU A 374 14.77 0.81 -13.79
N GLU A 375 15.32 -0.32 -13.36
CA GLU A 375 16.57 -0.36 -12.61
C GLU A 375 17.68 0.38 -13.36
N ASN A 376 18.20 1.47 -12.76
CA ASN A 376 19.15 2.41 -13.38
C ASN A 376 18.61 3.18 -14.60
N ALA A 377 17.31 3.45 -14.64
CA ALA A 377 16.70 4.31 -15.65
C ALA A 377 16.29 5.67 -15.08
N ARG A 378 16.33 6.69 -15.94
CA ARG A 378 15.84 8.05 -15.68
C ARG A 378 14.56 8.28 -16.47
N VAL A 379 13.56 8.92 -15.85
CA VAL A 379 12.24 9.14 -16.45
C VAL A 379 11.98 10.63 -16.58
N SER A 380 11.48 11.06 -17.74
CA SER A 380 11.11 12.46 -17.95
C SER A 380 9.84 12.86 -17.19
N PRO A 381 9.58 14.18 -17.04
CA PRO A 381 8.25 14.66 -16.71
C PRO A 381 7.18 14.10 -17.65
N THR A 382 5.94 14.01 -17.15
CA THR A 382 4.81 13.52 -17.95
C THR A 382 4.14 14.66 -18.71
N VAL A 383 3.89 14.46 -20.00
CA VAL A 383 3.17 15.39 -20.89
C VAL A 383 1.81 14.81 -21.21
N THR A 384 0.77 15.65 -21.17
CA THR A 384 -0.60 15.25 -21.52
C THR A 384 -0.84 15.42 -23.02
N VAL A 385 -1.49 14.43 -23.64
CA VAL A 385 -1.87 14.43 -25.06
C VAL A 385 -3.36 14.18 -25.18
N GLU A 386 -4.07 15.05 -25.89
CA GLU A 386 -5.50 14.88 -26.16
C GLU A 386 -5.73 14.05 -27.42
N LEU A 387 -6.42 12.92 -27.27
CA LEU A 387 -6.79 12.00 -28.33
C LEU A 387 -8.28 12.15 -28.70
N PRO A 388 -8.73 11.59 -29.84
CA PRO A 388 -10.13 11.62 -30.25
C PRO A 388 -11.06 11.02 -29.19
N HIS A 389 -12.35 11.35 -29.28
CA HIS A 389 -13.40 10.90 -28.35
C HIS A 389 -13.18 11.36 -26.89
N GLY A 390 -12.40 12.43 -26.68
CA GLY A 390 -12.16 13.00 -25.35
C GLY A 390 -11.24 12.13 -24.48
N ILE A 391 -10.46 11.24 -25.08
CA ILE A 391 -9.46 10.44 -24.38
C ILE A 391 -8.26 11.32 -24.06
N VAL A 392 -7.87 11.34 -22.80
CA VAL A 392 -6.62 11.99 -22.35
C VAL A 392 -5.55 10.91 -22.15
N ALA A 393 -4.42 11.09 -22.82
CA ALA A 393 -3.23 10.26 -22.71
C ALA A 393 -2.09 11.00 -22.01
N GLU A 394 -1.14 10.23 -21.50
CA GLU A 394 0.06 10.67 -20.81
C GLU A 394 1.28 10.08 -21.50
N MET A 395 2.27 10.92 -21.80
CA MET A 395 3.53 10.50 -22.40
C MET A 395 4.72 10.88 -21.53
N TYR A 396 5.66 9.96 -21.41
CA TYR A 396 6.97 10.20 -20.82
C TYR A 396 8.03 9.39 -21.57
N THR A 397 9.28 9.79 -21.42
CA THR A 397 10.45 9.10 -21.98
C THR A 397 11.30 8.52 -20.85
N ILE A 398 12.02 7.45 -21.18
CA ILE A 398 12.85 6.71 -20.25
C ILE A 398 14.21 6.51 -20.89
N VAL A 399 15.26 6.89 -20.17
CA VAL A 399 16.65 6.67 -20.54
C VAL A 399 17.19 5.56 -19.63
N ASP A 400 17.42 4.38 -20.20
CA ASP A 400 18.05 3.25 -19.51
C ASP A 400 19.57 3.36 -19.66
N ASP A 401 20.26 3.71 -18.58
CA ASP A 401 21.71 3.93 -18.60
C ASP A 401 22.49 2.60 -18.70
N ALA A 402 21.87 1.44 -18.39
CA ALA A 402 22.51 0.14 -18.48
C ALA A 402 22.44 -0.45 -19.90
N LEU A 403 21.30 -0.28 -20.56
CA LEU A 403 21.09 -0.72 -21.94
C LEU A 403 21.50 0.34 -22.97
N LEU A 404 21.82 1.56 -22.51
CA LEU A 404 22.05 2.73 -23.37
C LEU A 404 20.91 2.93 -24.36
N LEU A 405 19.67 2.78 -23.85
CA LEU A 405 18.45 2.78 -24.63
C LEU A 405 17.52 3.89 -24.14
N THR A 406 17.12 4.75 -25.05
CA THR A 406 16.01 5.69 -24.81
C THR A 406 14.74 5.15 -25.45
N TRP A 407 13.66 5.17 -24.68
CA TRP A 407 12.35 4.72 -25.15
C TRP A 407 11.23 5.61 -24.65
N SER A 408 10.18 5.71 -25.43
CA SER A 408 9.02 6.55 -25.15
C SER A 408 7.81 5.68 -24.81
N ASN A 409 6.98 6.14 -23.88
CA ASN A 409 5.74 5.50 -23.50
C ASN A 409 4.59 6.51 -23.52
N LEU A 410 3.69 6.36 -24.49
CA LEU A 410 2.40 7.07 -24.50
C LEU A 410 1.35 6.10 -23.99
N ASN A 411 0.64 6.46 -22.91
CA ASN A 411 -0.33 5.58 -22.29
C ASN A 411 -1.63 6.29 -21.92
N PHE A 412 -2.74 5.58 -21.99
CA PHE A 412 -4.04 6.04 -21.54
C PHE A 412 -4.84 4.89 -20.94
N VAL A 413 -5.84 5.23 -20.14
CA VAL A 413 -6.75 4.25 -19.55
C VAL A 413 -8.17 4.57 -19.99
N TRP A 414 -8.90 3.54 -20.41
CA TRP A 414 -10.32 3.66 -20.75
C TRP A 414 -11.14 2.52 -20.17
N THR A 415 -12.46 2.65 -20.23
CA THR A 415 -13.43 1.60 -19.92
C THR A 415 -14.02 0.99 -21.19
N ARG A 416 -14.29 -0.31 -21.16
CA ARG A 416 -15.01 -1.04 -22.21
C ARG A 416 -16.46 -1.25 -21.77
N GLY A 417 -17.36 -1.49 -22.73
CA GLY A 417 -18.80 -1.61 -22.41
C GLY A 417 -19.21 -2.79 -21.51
N ASP A 418 -18.32 -3.75 -21.25
CA ASP A 418 -18.53 -4.82 -20.25
C ASP A 418 -18.08 -4.42 -18.84
N GLY A 419 -17.67 -3.16 -18.64
CA GLY A 419 -17.18 -2.62 -17.38
C GLY A 419 -15.72 -2.98 -17.07
N ALA A 420 -14.99 -3.65 -17.97
CA ALA A 420 -13.54 -3.79 -17.85
C ALA A 420 -12.85 -2.44 -18.12
N ALA A 421 -11.72 -2.20 -17.48
CA ALA A 421 -10.82 -1.11 -17.85
C ALA A 421 -9.58 -1.68 -18.54
N GLN A 422 -9.08 -0.96 -19.53
CA GLN A 422 -7.82 -1.29 -20.19
C GLN A 422 -6.87 -0.11 -20.06
N ARG A 423 -5.64 -0.37 -19.63
CA ARG A 423 -4.53 0.53 -19.84
C ARG A 423 -3.85 0.14 -21.14
N VAL A 424 -3.77 1.08 -22.06
CA VAL A 424 -3.08 0.94 -23.34
C VAL A 424 -1.78 1.73 -23.25
N SER A 425 -0.65 1.09 -23.55
CA SER A 425 0.68 1.69 -23.60
C SER A 425 1.28 1.48 -25.00
N LEU A 426 1.67 2.56 -25.65
CA LEU A 426 2.39 2.58 -26.92
C LEU A 426 3.86 2.84 -26.61
N ILE A 427 4.71 1.89 -26.97
CA ILE A 427 6.14 1.93 -26.70
C ILE A 427 6.91 2.05 -28.01
N SER A 428 7.77 3.06 -28.10
CA SER A 428 8.77 3.19 -29.15
C SER A 428 10.17 3.29 -28.55
N VAL A 429 11.16 2.92 -29.35
CA VAL A 429 12.58 2.98 -29.00
C VAL A 429 13.32 3.84 -30.00
N ASP A 430 14.40 4.47 -29.54
CA ASP A 430 15.28 5.30 -30.38
C ASP A 430 16.16 4.46 -31.32
N ASN A 431 16.38 3.18 -31.01
CA ASN A 431 16.98 2.25 -31.96
C ASN A 431 15.93 1.76 -32.96
N HIS A 432 16.11 2.06 -34.25
CA HIS A 432 15.15 1.75 -35.30
C HIS A 432 15.53 0.50 -36.12
N ASP A 433 16.53 -0.27 -35.69
CA ASP A 433 16.96 -1.47 -36.38
C ASP A 433 15.91 -2.59 -36.29
N PRO A 434 15.87 -3.53 -37.26
CA PRO A 434 14.83 -4.57 -37.31
C PRO A 434 14.77 -5.49 -36.09
N ASP A 435 15.89 -5.64 -35.39
CA ASP A 435 16.12 -6.42 -34.18
C ASP A 435 16.33 -5.54 -32.93
N ALA A 436 15.93 -4.27 -32.99
CA ALA A 436 16.00 -3.35 -31.87
C ALA A 436 15.32 -3.96 -30.62
N TYR A 437 16.00 -3.86 -29.49
CA TYR A 437 15.47 -4.31 -28.22
C TYR A 437 14.37 -3.36 -27.74
N PHE A 438 13.22 -3.93 -27.38
CA PHE A 438 12.16 -3.21 -26.68
C PHE A 438 12.07 -3.72 -25.24
N PRO A 439 11.77 -2.84 -24.27
CA PRO A 439 11.60 -3.25 -22.89
C PRO A 439 10.45 -4.26 -22.76
N GLU A 440 10.69 -5.40 -22.10
CA GLU A 440 9.66 -6.41 -21.86
C GLU A 440 8.81 -6.10 -20.62
N PRO A 441 7.49 -6.39 -20.63
CA PRO A 441 6.64 -6.24 -19.47
C PRO A 441 6.96 -7.36 -18.50
N LYS A 442 7.42 -7.02 -17.30
CA LYS A 442 7.74 -8.00 -16.26
C LYS A 442 7.30 -7.52 -14.90
N PRO A 443 7.11 -8.44 -13.94
CA PRO A 443 6.79 -8.09 -12.56
C PRO A 443 7.99 -7.40 -11.88
N SER A 444 8.24 -6.12 -12.18
CA SER A 444 9.39 -5.35 -11.71
C SER A 444 9.12 -4.60 -10.41
N MET A 445 7.97 -4.79 -9.76
CA MET A 445 7.59 -4.09 -8.53
C MET A 445 8.61 -4.24 -7.39
N ALA A 446 9.24 -5.42 -7.28
CA ALA A 446 10.27 -5.69 -6.29
C ALA A 446 11.68 -5.33 -6.78
N SER A 447 11.98 -5.47 -8.08
CA SER A 447 13.29 -5.09 -8.67
C SER A 447 13.47 -3.57 -8.71
N ASN A 448 12.40 -2.82 -9.00
CA ASN A 448 12.35 -1.35 -8.88
C ASN A 448 12.50 -0.85 -7.42
N GLY A 449 12.63 -1.74 -6.44
CA GLY A 449 13.01 -1.41 -5.08
C GLY A 449 14.41 -0.79 -4.96
N SER A 450 15.35 -1.12 -5.86
CA SER A 450 16.67 -0.47 -5.92
C SER A 450 16.56 1.01 -6.30
N ASN A 451 15.68 1.36 -7.25
CA ASN A 451 15.31 2.74 -7.54
C ASN A 451 14.63 3.43 -6.36
N THR A 452 13.77 2.72 -5.62
CA THR A 452 13.15 3.26 -4.40
C THR A 452 14.21 3.63 -3.36
N LEU A 453 15.25 2.81 -3.21
CA LEU A 453 16.40 3.10 -2.34
C LEU A 453 17.26 4.25 -2.90
N ALA A 454 17.45 4.32 -4.21
CA ALA A 454 18.16 5.41 -4.87
C ALA A 454 17.45 6.76 -4.66
N VAL A 455 16.13 6.82 -4.85
CA VAL A 455 15.29 8.01 -4.55
C VAL A 455 15.37 8.37 -3.07
N LEU A 456 15.37 7.38 -2.17
CA LEU A 456 15.49 7.60 -0.73
C LEU A 456 16.85 8.20 -0.33
N LEU A 457 17.95 7.71 -0.91
CA LEU A 457 19.32 8.11 -0.57
C LEU A 457 19.85 9.32 -1.36
N ARG A 458 19.45 9.47 -2.63
CA ARG A 458 20.00 10.46 -3.59
C ARG A 458 18.97 11.47 -4.09
N GLY A 459 17.67 11.28 -3.82
CA GLY A 459 16.60 12.17 -4.27
C GLY A 459 16.12 11.89 -5.71
N GLU A 460 14.99 12.51 -6.06
CA GLU A 460 14.28 12.31 -7.33
C GLU A 460 15.11 12.71 -8.55
N THR A 461 16.01 13.70 -8.42
CA THR A 461 16.92 14.15 -9.49
C THR A 461 17.89 13.07 -9.97
N SER A 462 18.05 11.96 -9.23
CA SER A 462 18.88 10.83 -9.68
C SER A 462 18.13 9.87 -10.62
N THR A 463 16.80 9.95 -10.65
CA THR A 463 15.90 9.12 -11.44
C THR A 463 15.03 9.94 -12.40
N GLU A 464 15.12 11.26 -12.36
CA GLU A 464 14.42 12.18 -13.26
C GLU A 464 15.38 12.63 -14.37
N ASP A 465 14.88 12.67 -15.60
CA ASP A 465 15.59 13.27 -16.72
C ASP A 465 15.12 14.71 -16.93
N THR A 466 15.89 15.68 -16.43
CA THR A 466 15.57 17.10 -16.50
C THR A 466 15.86 17.74 -17.86
N GLU A 467 16.60 17.05 -18.74
CA GLU A 467 16.94 17.50 -20.10
C GLU A 467 16.30 16.57 -21.15
N SER A 468 15.08 16.10 -20.88
CA SER A 468 14.39 15.12 -21.71
C SER A 468 14.02 15.63 -23.10
N GLU A 469 14.31 14.84 -24.14
CA GLU A 469 13.84 15.06 -25.50
C GLU A 469 12.70 14.10 -25.87
N TYR A 470 11.56 14.63 -26.30
CA TYR A 470 10.38 13.84 -26.69
C TYR A 470 10.36 13.53 -28.19
N LYS A 471 11.44 12.92 -28.70
CA LYS A 471 11.66 12.70 -30.14
C LYS A 471 10.52 11.95 -30.84
N ASP A 472 9.91 10.98 -30.16
CA ASP A 472 8.84 10.14 -30.73
C ASP A 472 7.42 10.68 -30.47
N LEU A 473 7.25 11.85 -29.85
CA LEU A 473 5.94 12.38 -29.45
C LEU A 473 4.97 12.51 -30.62
N ASP A 474 5.37 13.20 -31.69
CA ASP A 474 4.51 13.43 -32.85
C ASP A 474 4.08 12.10 -33.51
N MET A 475 4.99 11.12 -33.56
CA MET A 475 4.74 9.80 -34.15
C MET A 475 3.79 8.98 -33.28
N LEU A 476 4.04 8.91 -31.96
CA LEU A 476 3.19 8.19 -31.02
C LEU A 476 1.82 8.83 -30.89
N GLU A 477 1.73 10.16 -30.91
CA GLU A 477 0.46 10.88 -30.93
C GLU A 477 -0.33 10.55 -32.22
N ALA A 478 0.29 10.68 -33.40
CA ALA A 478 -0.38 10.37 -34.66
C ALA A 478 -0.87 8.91 -34.70
N LEU A 479 -0.05 7.97 -34.26
CA LEU A 479 -0.43 6.56 -34.15
C LEU A 479 -1.56 6.35 -33.12
N ALA A 480 -1.49 6.99 -31.95
CA ALA A 480 -2.52 6.87 -30.92
C ALA A 480 -3.87 7.40 -31.42
N ARG A 481 -3.89 8.51 -32.15
CA ARG A 481 -5.10 9.06 -32.78
C ARG A 481 -5.73 8.04 -33.74
N LEU A 482 -4.92 7.48 -34.66
CA LEU A 482 -5.37 6.45 -35.61
C LEU A 482 -5.85 5.18 -34.90
N LEU A 483 -5.13 4.75 -33.87
CA LEU A 483 -5.46 3.56 -33.07
C LEU A 483 -6.81 3.73 -32.37
N VAL A 484 -7.05 4.89 -31.76
CA VAL A 484 -8.33 5.24 -31.11
C VAL A 484 -9.47 5.25 -32.14
N GLU A 485 -9.29 5.88 -33.30
CA GLU A 485 -10.31 5.94 -34.36
C GLU A 485 -10.60 4.59 -35.02
N ALA A 486 -9.61 3.69 -35.10
CA ALA A 486 -9.77 2.37 -35.66
C ALA A 486 -10.65 1.43 -34.80
N GLN A 487 -10.88 1.79 -33.53
CA GLN A 487 -11.76 0.99 -32.67
C GLN A 487 -13.24 1.21 -33.04
N THR A 488 -14.08 0.22 -32.76
CA THR A 488 -15.54 0.32 -32.98
C THR A 488 -16.21 1.13 -31.86
N TRP A 489 -16.67 2.35 -32.16
CA TRP A 489 -17.34 3.28 -31.25
C TRP A 489 -18.86 3.24 -31.31
#